data_AF-A0AAU6XPM0-F1
#
_entry.id   AF-A0AAU6XPM0-F1
#
_cell.length_a   1.000
_cell.length_b   1.000
_cell.length_c   1.000
_cell.angle_alpha   90.00
_cell.angle_beta   90.00
_cell.angle_gamma   90.00
#
_symmetry.space_group_name_H-M   'P 1'
#
loop_
_entity.id
_entity.type
_entity.pdbx_description
1 polymer ?
#
loop_
_entity_poly.entity_id
_entity_poly.type
_entity_poly.pdbx_seq_one_letter_code
_entity_poly.pdbx_strand_id
1 'polypeptide(L)'
;MHTGMDFRQLEYFRAVVGAGSVSQAAKNLGMTQPPVSHAIAKLERELGVRLLERTAKGVHPTQAGLHLLATGERLIADRNRVVETLRLMGEGAVGDLHLGVEPMVINELIADVLAEFLEQAPGARVSLADVTPDVIVQRILAGELDMGCIPFGPHKFAGFVADGCDWRPILDIPIKLAVPKYRAAESHPDGRGWGRWILPARIPAFSGMPDAAEKALAGDPSFGVLEVSTPQTALAFVAAGLGVAPVTERIAGRSDSVALLDPPSWLPPMQATLLWKRGAEVTPLMRRWIEATRTIAEHRRAIAP
;
A
#
# COMPACT_ATOMS: atom_id res chain seq x y z
N MET A 1 15.74 8.28 43.71
CA MET A 1 16.56 9.17 42.86
C MET A 1 15.91 9.22 41.50
N HIS A 2 15.41 10.38 41.08
CA HIS A 2 14.91 10.58 39.72
C HIS A 2 16.07 11.19 38.93
N THR A 3 16.76 10.38 38.14
CA THR A 3 17.93 10.82 37.35
C THR A 3 17.42 11.59 36.12
N GLY A 4 17.12 12.87 36.30
CA GLY A 4 16.42 13.73 35.34
C GLY A 4 17.29 14.38 34.27
N MET A 5 18.23 13.63 33.67
CA MET A 5 19.02 14.13 32.53
C MET A 5 18.10 14.34 31.32
N ASP A 6 18.10 15.54 30.75
CA ASP A 6 17.35 15.89 29.54
C ASP A 6 18.26 16.21 28.33
N PHE A 7 17.70 16.17 27.12
CA PHE A 7 18.46 16.43 25.90
C PHE A 7 19.00 17.85 25.77
N ARG A 8 18.34 18.83 26.41
CA ARG A 8 18.76 20.24 26.37
C ARG A 8 20.02 20.44 27.19
N GLN A 9 20.16 19.73 28.32
CA GLN A 9 21.40 19.69 29.10
C GLN A 9 22.56 19.10 28.28
N LEU A 10 22.33 18.05 27.49
CA LEU A 10 23.34 17.48 26.59
C LEU A 10 23.76 18.46 25.48
N GLU A 11 22.80 19.17 24.88
CA GLU A 11 23.05 20.19 23.86
C GLU A 11 23.87 21.35 24.43
N TYR A 12 23.55 21.83 25.63
CA TYR A 12 24.32 22.88 26.30
C TYR A 12 25.72 22.41 26.67
N PHE A 13 25.87 21.18 27.17
CA PHE A 13 27.17 20.59 27.48
C PHE A 13 28.05 20.53 26.24
N ARG A 14 27.53 20.00 25.13
CA ARG A 14 28.21 19.97 23.84
C ARG A 14 28.60 21.37 23.35
N ALA A 15 27.69 22.34 23.46
CA ALA A 15 27.97 23.72 23.06
C ALA A 15 29.11 24.35 23.90
N VAL A 16 29.14 24.08 25.21
CA VAL A 16 30.20 24.56 26.10
C VAL A 16 31.54 23.91 25.78
N VAL A 17 31.58 22.60 25.56
CA VAL A 17 32.81 21.90 25.15
C VAL A 17 33.32 22.41 23.80
N GLY A 18 32.43 22.55 22.82
CA GLY A 18 32.80 23.04 21.49
C GLY A 18 33.28 24.50 21.46
N ALA A 19 32.75 25.35 22.34
CA ALA A 19 33.15 26.75 22.42
C ALA A 19 34.35 27.01 23.36
N GLY A 20 34.73 26.03 24.20
CA GLY A 20 35.76 26.18 25.24
C GLY A 20 35.43 27.24 26.32
N SER A 21 34.21 27.78 26.32
CA SER A 21 33.76 28.86 27.20
C SER A 21 32.25 28.85 27.35
N VAL A 22 31.77 28.95 28.59
CA VAL A 22 30.32 29.02 28.89
C VAL A 22 29.71 30.31 28.32
N SER A 23 30.43 31.43 28.40
CA SER A 23 29.94 32.72 27.88
C SER A 23 29.84 32.69 26.35
N GLN A 24 30.80 32.07 25.67
CA GLN A 24 30.77 31.95 24.21
C GLN A 24 29.70 30.95 23.75
N ALA A 25 29.54 29.82 24.44
CA ALA A 25 28.47 28.87 24.16
C ALA A 25 27.08 29.51 24.32
N ALA A 26 26.86 30.29 25.37
CA ALA A 26 25.61 31.01 25.58
C ALA A 26 25.33 32.01 24.43
N LYS A 27 26.34 32.78 23.99
CA LYS A 27 26.23 33.65 22.82
C LYS A 27 25.85 32.86 21.55
N ASN A 28 26.51 31.73 21.29
CA ASN A 28 26.21 30.89 20.13
C ASN A 28 24.80 30.29 20.16
N LEU A 29 24.26 30.06 21.36
CA LEU A 29 22.89 29.58 21.59
C LEU A 29 21.85 30.71 21.60
N GLY A 30 22.24 31.98 21.43
CA GLY A 30 21.34 33.13 21.53
C GLY A 30 20.79 33.37 22.94
N MET A 31 21.52 32.92 23.97
CA MET A 31 21.10 32.97 25.37
C MET A 31 22.05 33.82 26.22
N THR A 32 21.58 34.23 27.40
CA THR A 32 22.47 34.72 28.46
C THR A 32 23.22 33.55 29.11
N GLN A 33 24.35 33.85 29.75
CA GLN A 33 25.19 32.83 30.40
C GLN A 33 24.54 32.07 31.57
N PRO A 34 23.73 32.70 32.47
CA PRO A 34 23.24 32.03 33.67
C PRO A 34 22.42 30.75 33.40
N PRO A 35 21.48 30.70 32.43
CA PRO A 35 20.77 29.47 32.07
C PRO A 35 21.67 28.31 31.65
N VAL A 36 22.69 28.57 30.83
CA VAL A 36 23.65 27.54 30.38
C VAL A 36 24.45 27.04 31.57
N SER A 37 25.00 27.94 32.39
CA SER A 37 25.78 27.55 33.57
C SER A 37 24.95 26.75 34.59
N HIS A 38 23.68 27.14 34.79
CA HIS A 38 22.78 26.43 35.71
C HIS A 38 22.45 25.03 35.22
N ALA A 39 22.18 24.86 33.92
CA ALA A 39 21.88 23.56 33.33
C ALA A 39 23.06 22.59 33.41
N ILE A 40 24.30 23.06 33.18
CA ILE A 40 25.51 22.25 33.36
C ILE A 40 25.69 21.84 34.82
N ALA A 41 25.59 22.79 35.75
CA ALA A 41 25.73 22.48 37.18
C ALA A 41 24.63 21.54 37.68
N LYS A 42 23.42 21.63 37.11
CA LYS A 42 22.33 20.69 37.37
C LYS A 42 22.67 19.30 36.84
N LEU A 43 23.14 19.21 35.60
CA LEU A 43 23.56 17.95 34.97
C LEU A 43 24.66 17.24 35.79
N GLU A 44 25.71 17.96 36.19
CA GLU A 44 26.79 17.41 37.03
C GLU A 44 26.27 16.93 38.40
N ARG A 45 25.32 17.66 39.01
CA ARG A 45 24.68 17.25 40.27
C ARG A 45 23.82 16.01 40.12
N GLU A 46 23.05 15.91 39.04
CA GLU A 46 22.18 14.76 38.75
C GLU A 46 22.98 13.49 38.45
N LEU A 47 24.13 13.63 37.80
CA LEU A 47 25.04 12.52 37.48
C LEU A 47 26.04 12.22 38.61
N GLY A 48 26.17 13.09 39.60
CA GLY A 48 27.09 12.93 40.73
C GLY A 48 28.58 13.04 40.37
N VAL A 49 28.91 13.61 39.20
CA VAL A 49 30.28 13.70 38.69
C VAL A 49 30.49 15.04 37.96
N ARG A 50 31.70 15.60 38.07
CA ARG A 50 32.08 16.77 37.26
C ARG A 50 32.38 16.35 35.83
N LEU A 51 31.78 17.06 34.89
CA LEU A 51 31.92 16.84 33.46
C LEU A 51 32.86 17.88 32.83
N LEU A 52 33.01 19.04 33.46
CA LEU A 52 33.88 20.11 33.00
C LEU A 52 34.90 20.51 34.07
N GLU A 53 36.08 20.88 33.63
CA GLU A 53 37.10 21.55 34.42
C GLU A 53 37.41 22.93 33.87
N ARG A 54 37.62 23.89 34.77
CA ARG A 54 37.96 25.27 34.42
C ARG A 54 39.44 25.49 34.69
N THR A 55 40.15 25.95 33.67
CA THR A 55 41.58 26.27 33.74
C THR A 55 41.81 27.70 33.25
N ALA A 56 43.04 28.20 33.38
CA ALA A 56 43.45 29.47 32.78
C ALA A 56 43.31 29.49 31.24
N LYS A 57 43.25 28.31 30.60
CA LYS A 57 43.09 28.16 29.15
C LYS A 57 41.63 28.05 28.69
N GLY A 58 40.68 28.06 29.62
CA GLY A 58 39.25 27.93 29.34
C GLY A 58 38.60 26.72 29.99
N VAL A 59 37.51 26.26 29.40
CA VAL A 59 36.71 25.14 29.88
C VAL A 59 37.02 23.90 29.06
N HIS A 60 37.37 22.80 29.74
CA HIS A 60 37.69 21.52 29.11
C HIS A 60 36.83 20.39 29.70
N PRO A 61 36.51 19.34 28.93
CA PRO A 61 35.82 18.17 29.46
C PRO A 61 36.75 17.34 30.34
N THR A 62 36.22 16.81 31.45
CA THR A 62 36.89 15.77 32.24
C THR A 62 36.84 14.43 31.49
N GLN A 63 37.43 13.35 32.04
CA GLN A 63 37.26 12.00 31.48
C GLN A 63 35.77 11.59 31.41
N ALA A 64 35.00 11.90 32.45
CA ALA A 64 33.54 11.70 32.45
C ALA A 64 32.85 12.59 31.40
N GLY A 65 33.31 13.83 31.24
CA GLY A 65 32.82 14.75 30.19
C GLY A 65 33.11 14.26 28.77
N LEU A 66 34.29 13.69 28.51
CA LEU A 66 34.63 13.11 27.21
C LEU A 66 33.74 11.91 26.89
N HIS A 67 33.50 11.04 27.88
CA HIS A 67 32.58 9.92 27.73
C HIS A 67 31.14 10.40 27.46
N LEU A 68 30.69 11.43 28.18
CA LEU A 68 29.37 12.03 27.97
C LEU A 68 29.26 12.72 26.61
N LEU A 69 30.33 13.36 26.12
CA LEU A 69 30.33 14.01 24.81
C LEU A 69 30.07 12.97 23.70
N ALA A 70 30.84 11.88 23.70
CA ALA A 70 30.69 10.82 22.70
C ALA A 70 29.32 10.14 22.77
N THR A 71 28.85 9.81 23.97
CA THR A 71 27.55 9.15 24.16
C THR A 71 26.39 10.11 23.92
N GLY A 72 26.50 11.36 24.34
CA GLY A 72 25.50 12.40 24.19
C GLY A 72 25.26 12.79 22.72
N GLU A 73 26.30 12.82 21.90
CA GLU A 73 26.17 13.03 20.45
C GLU A 73 25.34 11.92 19.79
N ARG A 74 25.57 10.66 20.18
CA ARG A 74 24.76 9.53 19.71
C ARG A 74 23.30 9.64 20.16
N LEU A 75 23.06 9.99 21.42
CA LEU A 75 21.71 10.16 21.95
C LEU A 75 20.94 11.27 21.22
N ILE A 76 21.59 12.42 20.96
CA ILE A 76 20.99 13.53 20.20
C ILE A 76 20.69 13.10 18.76
N ALA A 77 21.60 12.38 18.12
CA ALA A 77 21.40 11.85 16.76
C ALA A 77 20.22 10.87 16.71
N ASP A 78 20.13 9.94 17.67
CA ASP A 78 19.05 8.96 17.75
C ASP A 78 17.70 9.63 18.01
N ARG A 79 17.65 10.63 18.90
CA ARG A 79 16.45 11.46 19.09
C ARG A 79 16.01 12.12 17.78
N ASN A 80 16.95 12.76 17.06
CA ASN A 80 16.62 13.43 15.80
C ASN A 80 16.10 12.44 14.75
N ARG A 81 16.68 11.24 14.68
CA ARG A 81 16.20 10.15 13.80
C ARG A 81 14.78 9.72 14.16
N VAL A 82 14.46 9.58 15.45
CA VAL A 82 13.10 9.23 15.90
C VAL A 82 12.10 10.31 15.50
N VAL A 83 12.40 11.58 15.78
CA VAL A 83 11.52 12.72 15.42
C VAL A 83 11.30 12.77 13.91
N GLU A 84 12.36 12.65 13.12
CA GLU A 84 12.26 12.68 11.67
C GLU A 84 11.48 11.48 11.11
N THR A 85 11.71 10.27 11.64
CA THR A 85 10.97 9.07 11.22
C THR A 85 9.48 9.23 11.52
N LEU A 86 9.12 9.71 12.72
CA LEU A 86 7.73 9.95 13.09
C LEU A 86 7.08 11.04 12.22
N ARG A 87 7.84 12.09 11.87
CA ARG A 87 7.39 13.12 10.91
C ARG A 87 7.10 12.50 9.54
N LEU A 88 8.04 11.71 9.02
CA LEU A 88 7.89 11.01 7.74
C LEU A 88 6.73 10.00 7.76
N MET A 89 6.48 9.32 8.89
CA MET A 89 5.30 8.46 9.06
C MET A 89 4.00 9.27 9.04
N GLY A 90 3.98 10.41 9.75
CA GLY A 90 2.84 11.34 9.73
C GLY A 90 2.57 11.93 8.33
N GLU A 91 3.61 12.06 7.53
CA GLU A 91 3.52 12.45 6.12
C GLU A 91 3.20 11.28 5.20
N GLY A 92 3.25 10.02 5.66
CA GLY A 92 3.05 8.84 4.83
C GLY A 92 4.20 8.54 3.86
N ALA A 93 5.42 9.00 4.15
CA ALA A 93 6.61 8.72 3.33
C ALA A 93 7.31 7.41 3.72
N VAL A 94 7.08 6.91 4.94
CA VAL A 94 7.63 5.65 5.47
C VAL A 94 6.57 4.91 6.29
N GLY A 95 6.72 3.59 6.41
CA GLY A 95 5.81 2.70 7.16
C GLY A 95 5.43 1.46 6.35
N ASP A 96 4.51 0.67 6.88
CA ASP A 96 4.06 -0.58 6.26
C ASP A 96 2.64 -0.40 5.71
N LEU A 97 2.40 -0.92 4.51
CA LEU A 97 1.07 -0.97 3.87
C LEU A 97 0.77 -2.39 3.40
N HIS A 98 -0.27 -2.99 3.97
CA HIS A 98 -0.69 -4.36 3.69
C HIS A 98 -1.93 -4.36 2.79
N LEU A 99 -1.78 -4.89 1.58
CA LEU A 99 -2.79 -4.84 0.52
C LEU A 99 -3.24 -6.24 0.11
N GLY A 100 -4.55 -6.46 0.03
CA GLY A 100 -5.13 -7.64 -0.62
C GLY A 100 -5.63 -7.30 -2.01
N VAL A 101 -5.22 -8.05 -3.03
CA VAL A 101 -5.56 -7.73 -4.40
C VAL A 101 -6.03 -8.97 -5.14
N GLU A 102 -7.16 -8.83 -5.84
CA GLU A 102 -7.62 -9.89 -6.72
C GLU A 102 -6.78 -9.91 -8.02
N PRO A 103 -6.29 -11.09 -8.47
CA PRO A 103 -5.34 -11.19 -9.57
C PRO A 103 -5.70 -10.50 -10.88
N MET A 104 -6.98 -10.44 -11.27
CA MET A 104 -7.38 -9.76 -12.51
C MET A 104 -7.19 -8.24 -12.42
N VAL A 105 -7.30 -7.65 -11.24
CA VAL A 105 -7.14 -6.20 -11.04
C VAL A 105 -5.66 -5.80 -10.98
N ILE A 106 -4.75 -6.74 -10.69
CA ILE A 106 -3.31 -6.48 -10.58
C ILE A 106 -2.79 -5.85 -11.88
N ASN A 107 -3.03 -6.55 -12.98
CA ASN A 107 -2.59 -6.10 -14.28
C ASN A 107 -3.36 -4.86 -14.71
N GLU A 108 -4.64 -4.69 -14.41
CA GLU A 108 -5.37 -3.54 -14.96
C GLU A 108 -5.08 -2.20 -14.28
N LEU A 109 -4.70 -2.23 -13.00
CA LEU A 109 -4.61 -1.01 -12.19
C LEU A 109 -3.43 -1.03 -11.22
N ILE A 110 -3.31 -2.10 -10.43
CA ILE A 110 -2.49 -2.05 -9.21
C ILE A 110 -1.00 -1.96 -9.49
N ALA A 111 -0.50 -2.57 -10.57
CA ALA A 111 0.92 -2.47 -10.94
C ALA A 111 1.34 -1.00 -11.17
N ASP A 112 0.52 -0.23 -11.89
CA ASP A 112 0.82 1.18 -12.19
C ASP A 112 0.64 2.06 -10.94
N VAL A 113 -0.38 1.76 -10.11
CA VAL A 113 -0.60 2.44 -8.83
C VAL A 113 0.56 2.20 -7.88
N LEU A 114 1.09 0.99 -7.81
CA LEU A 114 2.23 0.66 -6.98
C LEU A 114 3.49 1.41 -7.41
N ALA A 115 3.72 1.53 -8.72
CA ALA A 115 4.83 2.30 -9.26
C ALA A 115 4.72 3.78 -8.85
N GLU A 116 3.59 4.42 -9.11
CA GLU A 116 3.32 5.81 -8.71
C GLU A 116 3.45 6.02 -7.20
N PHE A 117 2.91 5.09 -6.41
CA PHE A 117 2.95 5.15 -4.95
C PHE A 117 4.39 5.08 -4.42
N LEU A 118 5.21 4.16 -4.92
CA LEU A 118 6.59 3.98 -4.46
C LEU A 118 7.51 5.13 -4.91
N GLU A 119 7.19 5.82 -6.00
CA GLU A 119 7.87 7.07 -6.37
C GLU A 119 7.60 8.19 -5.35
N GLN A 120 6.37 8.28 -4.85
CA GLN A 120 5.97 9.29 -3.86
C GLN A 120 6.33 8.93 -2.42
N ALA A 121 6.48 7.64 -2.11
CA ALA A 121 6.77 7.12 -0.77
C ALA A 121 7.86 6.03 -0.83
N PRO A 122 9.11 6.37 -1.18
CA PRO A 122 10.19 5.38 -1.41
C PRO A 122 10.62 4.62 -0.16
N GLY A 123 10.28 5.12 1.04
CA GLY A 123 10.54 4.42 2.30
C GLY A 123 9.35 3.61 2.82
N ALA A 124 8.26 3.52 2.07
CA ALA A 124 7.15 2.63 2.39
C ALA A 124 7.51 1.18 2.04
N ARG A 125 7.10 0.24 2.89
CA ARG A 125 7.15 -1.20 2.61
C ARG A 125 5.74 -1.67 2.32
N VAL A 126 5.53 -2.12 1.09
CA VAL A 126 4.24 -2.64 0.65
C VAL A 126 4.31 -4.17 0.66
N SER A 127 3.34 -4.81 1.31
CA SER A 127 3.12 -6.24 1.15
C SER A 127 1.81 -6.46 0.40
N LEU A 128 1.84 -7.31 -0.62
CA LEU A 128 0.69 -7.66 -1.45
C LEU A 128 0.32 -9.12 -1.24
N ALA A 129 -0.97 -9.38 -1.07
CA ALA A 129 -1.53 -10.72 -1.00
C ALA A 129 -2.53 -10.93 -2.15
N ASP A 130 -2.16 -11.83 -3.06
CA ASP A 130 -2.95 -12.14 -4.24
C ASP A 130 -3.92 -13.28 -3.92
N VAL A 131 -5.11 -12.92 -3.42
CA VAL A 131 -6.10 -13.87 -2.91
C VAL A 131 -7.51 -13.52 -3.38
N THR A 132 -8.46 -14.44 -3.16
CA THR A 132 -9.85 -14.24 -3.61
C THR A 132 -10.53 -13.10 -2.84
N PRO A 133 -11.50 -12.39 -3.45
CA PRO A 133 -12.24 -11.28 -2.84
C PRO A 133 -12.82 -11.55 -1.44
N ASP A 134 -13.33 -12.74 -1.17
CA ASP A 134 -13.84 -13.12 0.14
C ASP A 134 -12.73 -13.17 1.20
N VAL A 135 -11.56 -13.73 0.84
CA VAL A 135 -10.38 -13.75 1.73
C VAL A 135 -9.84 -12.34 1.95
N ILE A 136 -9.80 -11.50 0.91
CA ILE A 136 -9.41 -10.08 1.03
C ILE A 136 -10.29 -9.40 2.08
N VAL A 137 -11.61 -9.51 1.96
CA VAL A 137 -12.53 -8.86 2.91
C VAL A 137 -12.36 -9.44 4.31
N GLN A 138 -12.26 -10.77 4.48
CA GLN A 138 -12.05 -11.38 5.80
C GLN A 138 -10.79 -10.86 6.49
N ARG A 139 -9.68 -10.75 5.75
CA ARG A 139 -8.40 -10.27 6.28
C ARG A 139 -8.40 -8.77 6.58
N ILE A 140 -9.13 -7.97 5.82
CA ILE A 140 -9.41 -6.55 6.15
C ILE A 140 -10.18 -6.46 7.47
N LEU A 141 -11.25 -7.25 7.64
CA LEU A 141 -12.05 -7.24 8.87
C LEU A 141 -11.24 -7.70 10.09
N ALA A 142 -10.35 -8.67 9.90
CA ALA A 142 -9.40 -9.14 10.91
C ALA A 142 -8.28 -8.13 11.23
N GLY A 143 -8.08 -7.11 10.40
CA GLY A 143 -7.00 -6.12 10.56
C GLY A 143 -5.62 -6.63 10.10
N GLU A 144 -5.59 -7.69 9.31
CA GLU A 144 -4.37 -8.22 8.70
C GLU A 144 -3.99 -7.50 7.39
N LEU A 145 -4.97 -6.83 6.78
CA LEU A 145 -4.81 -5.99 5.60
C LEU A 145 -5.37 -4.60 5.91
N ASP A 146 -4.67 -3.57 5.45
CA ASP A 146 -5.12 -2.19 5.57
C ASP A 146 -6.19 -1.88 4.53
N MET A 147 -5.99 -2.37 3.30
CA MET A 147 -6.88 -2.15 2.17
C MET A 147 -6.92 -3.36 1.23
N GLY A 148 -7.91 -3.38 0.34
CA GLY A 148 -7.89 -4.31 -0.77
C GLY A 148 -8.64 -3.84 -2.01
N CYS A 149 -8.38 -4.49 -3.15
CA CYS A 149 -9.00 -4.17 -4.42
C CYS A 149 -9.60 -5.41 -5.08
N ILE A 150 -10.89 -5.33 -5.42
CA ILE A 150 -11.68 -6.45 -5.96
C ILE A 150 -12.42 -6.04 -7.24
N PRO A 151 -12.71 -6.98 -8.18
CA PRO A 151 -13.34 -6.71 -9.46
C PRO A 151 -14.88 -6.73 -9.37
N PHE A 152 -15.44 -6.20 -8.28
CA PHE A 152 -16.88 -6.18 -8.04
C PHE A 152 -17.37 -4.76 -7.74
N GLY A 153 -18.48 -4.39 -8.38
CA GLY A 153 -19.15 -3.12 -8.11
C GLY A 153 -19.98 -3.19 -6.81
N PRO A 154 -20.26 -2.04 -6.17
CA PRO A 154 -20.94 -1.98 -4.87
C PRO A 154 -22.33 -2.61 -4.83
N HIS A 155 -23.02 -2.69 -5.97
CA HIS A 155 -24.32 -3.34 -6.09
C HIS A 155 -24.26 -4.85 -5.78
N LYS A 156 -23.06 -5.46 -5.75
CA LYS A 156 -22.84 -6.86 -5.33
C LYS A 156 -22.43 -7.01 -3.87
N PHE A 157 -22.23 -5.91 -3.14
CA PHE A 157 -21.79 -5.98 -1.75
C PHE A 157 -22.98 -6.23 -0.84
N ALA A 158 -22.93 -7.34 -0.12
CA ALA A 158 -23.96 -7.79 0.81
C ALA A 158 -23.32 -8.37 2.08
N GLY A 159 -24.11 -8.49 3.14
CA GLY A 159 -23.69 -9.05 4.42
C GLY A 159 -22.42 -8.39 4.96
N PHE A 160 -21.45 -9.19 5.37
CA PHE A 160 -20.23 -8.71 6.04
C PHE A 160 -19.40 -7.71 5.21
N VAL A 161 -19.50 -7.74 3.88
CA VAL A 161 -18.85 -6.74 3.01
C VAL A 161 -19.53 -5.38 3.18
N ALA A 162 -20.86 -5.34 3.04
CA ALA A 162 -21.66 -4.12 3.15
C ALA A 162 -21.72 -3.57 4.59
N ASP A 163 -21.56 -4.43 5.59
CA ASP A 163 -21.62 -4.03 7.00
C ASP A 163 -20.25 -3.64 7.57
N GLY A 164 -19.19 -4.31 7.09
CA GLY A 164 -17.85 -4.23 7.69
C GLY A 164 -16.83 -3.42 6.89
N CYS A 165 -17.11 -3.05 5.64
CA CYS A 165 -16.18 -2.29 4.81
C CYS A 165 -16.75 -0.95 4.35
N ASP A 166 -15.86 0.04 4.28
CA ASP A 166 -16.03 1.21 3.44
C ASP A 166 -15.37 0.92 2.08
N TRP A 167 -15.89 1.52 1.03
CA TRP A 167 -15.46 1.19 -0.33
C TRP A 167 -15.52 2.41 -1.26
N ARG A 168 -14.75 2.33 -2.36
CA ARG A 168 -14.72 3.35 -3.40
C ARG A 168 -14.53 2.71 -4.78
N PRO A 169 -15.47 2.88 -5.72
CA PRO A 169 -15.28 2.44 -7.10
C PRO A 169 -14.19 3.26 -7.75
N ILE A 170 -13.31 2.60 -8.51
CA ILE A 170 -12.14 3.22 -9.12
C ILE A 170 -12.35 3.38 -10.63
N LEU A 171 -12.54 2.29 -11.36
CA LEU A 171 -12.78 2.32 -12.79
C LEU A 171 -13.49 1.05 -13.26
N ASP A 172 -14.16 1.16 -14.41
CA ASP A 172 -14.70 0.01 -15.10
C ASP A 172 -13.60 -0.61 -15.97
N ILE A 173 -13.42 -1.93 -15.84
CA ILE A 173 -12.46 -2.74 -16.57
C ILE A 173 -13.22 -3.45 -17.71
N PRO A 174 -12.98 -3.07 -18.98
CA PRO A 174 -13.58 -3.75 -20.12
C PRO A 174 -13.18 -5.22 -20.16
N ILE A 175 -14.17 -6.08 -20.40
CA ILE A 175 -13.95 -7.51 -20.66
C ILE A 175 -13.95 -7.75 -22.17
N LYS A 176 -13.10 -8.66 -22.61
CA LYS A 176 -13.10 -9.29 -23.94
C LYS A 176 -13.36 -10.78 -23.79
N LEU A 177 -13.87 -11.39 -24.86
CA LEU A 177 -13.99 -12.83 -24.95
C LEU A 177 -12.77 -13.40 -25.67
N ALA A 178 -11.93 -14.13 -24.94
CA ALA A 178 -10.87 -14.93 -25.53
C ALA A 178 -11.45 -16.19 -26.16
N VAL A 179 -11.17 -16.38 -27.45
CA VAL A 179 -11.56 -17.55 -28.23
C VAL A 179 -10.35 -18.19 -28.92
N PRO A 180 -10.38 -19.50 -29.23
CA PRO A 180 -9.33 -20.10 -30.05
C PRO A 180 -9.27 -19.40 -31.41
N LYS A 181 -8.08 -19.01 -31.88
CA LYS A 181 -7.93 -18.16 -33.07
C LYS A 181 -8.55 -18.77 -34.34
N TYR A 182 -8.51 -20.10 -34.47
CA TYR A 182 -9.15 -20.80 -35.60
C TYR A 182 -10.69 -20.74 -35.58
N ARG A 183 -11.30 -20.41 -34.44
CA ARG A 183 -12.75 -20.21 -34.28
C ARG A 183 -13.16 -18.73 -34.30
N ALA A 184 -12.23 -17.81 -34.52
CA ALA A 184 -12.51 -16.36 -34.44
C ALA A 184 -13.51 -15.85 -35.48
N ALA A 185 -13.72 -16.60 -36.57
CA ALA A 185 -14.70 -16.28 -37.60
C ALA A 185 -16.13 -16.73 -37.25
N GLU A 186 -16.31 -17.52 -36.18
CA GLU A 186 -17.63 -17.90 -35.69
C GLU A 186 -18.33 -16.69 -35.04
N SER A 187 -19.65 -16.60 -35.23
CA SER A 187 -20.47 -15.51 -34.69
C SER A 187 -21.50 -16.06 -33.73
N HIS A 188 -21.31 -15.76 -32.44
CA HIS A 188 -22.15 -16.19 -31.32
C HIS A 188 -22.42 -14.99 -30.40
N PRO A 189 -23.19 -13.98 -30.85
CA PRO A 189 -23.31 -12.68 -30.17
C PRO A 189 -24.04 -12.75 -28.82
N ASP A 190 -24.87 -13.77 -28.61
CA ASP A 190 -25.53 -14.05 -27.33
C ASP A 190 -24.68 -14.97 -26.42
N GLY A 191 -23.53 -15.44 -26.92
CA GLY A 191 -22.63 -16.36 -26.24
C GLY A 191 -23.05 -17.84 -26.33
N ARG A 192 -24.18 -18.16 -26.97
CA ARG A 192 -24.64 -19.54 -27.18
C ARG A 192 -23.84 -20.21 -28.28
N GLY A 193 -23.67 -21.54 -28.22
CA GLY A 193 -22.93 -22.29 -29.25
C GLY A 193 -21.40 -22.25 -29.16
N TRP A 194 -20.82 -21.44 -28.27
CA TRP A 194 -19.39 -21.55 -27.92
C TRP A 194 -19.05 -22.87 -27.22
N GLY A 195 -20.04 -23.49 -26.59
CA GLY A 195 -19.90 -24.72 -25.82
C GLY A 195 -19.41 -24.43 -24.40
N ARG A 196 -18.13 -24.75 -24.13
CA ARG A 196 -17.54 -24.61 -22.79
C ARG A 196 -17.04 -23.19 -22.51
N TRP A 197 -17.44 -22.66 -21.36
CA TRP A 197 -16.96 -21.41 -20.79
C TRP A 197 -15.95 -21.70 -19.67
N ILE A 198 -14.77 -21.08 -19.76
CA ILE A 198 -13.71 -21.20 -18.76
C ILE A 198 -13.77 -19.95 -17.90
N LEU A 199 -14.20 -20.08 -16.65
CA LEU A 199 -14.59 -18.95 -15.79
C LEU A 199 -13.79 -18.95 -14.48
N PRO A 200 -13.65 -17.79 -13.81
CA PRO A 200 -13.13 -17.75 -12.44
C PRO A 200 -13.95 -18.64 -11.50
N ALA A 201 -13.28 -19.28 -10.54
CA ALA A 201 -13.95 -20.10 -9.54
C ALA A 201 -15.02 -19.32 -8.75
N ARG A 202 -16.09 -20.02 -8.35
CA ARG A 202 -17.16 -19.41 -7.55
C ARG A 202 -16.65 -18.94 -6.20
N ILE A 203 -17.16 -17.78 -5.78
CA ILE A 203 -16.82 -17.18 -4.49
C ILE A 203 -18.11 -17.07 -3.67
N PRO A 204 -18.23 -17.73 -2.50
CA PRO A 204 -19.49 -17.80 -1.75
C PRO A 204 -20.11 -16.43 -1.41
N ALA A 205 -19.28 -15.40 -1.24
CA ALA A 205 -19.72 -14.05 -0.86
C ALA A 205 -20.09 -13.14 -2.04
N PHE A 206 -19.85 -13.55 -3.29
CA PHE A 206 -20.03 -12.70 -4.46
C PHE A 206 -20.66 -13.47 -5.63
N SER A 207 -21.75 -12.95 -6.18
CA SER A 207 -22.27 -13.48 -7.44
C SER A 207 -21.37 -13.07 -8.61
N GLY A 208 -20.74 -14.07 -9.24
CA GLY A 208 -19.64 -13.92 -10.19
C GLY A 208 -20.04 -14.16 -11.65
N MET A 209 -19.03 -14.33 -12.50
CA MET A 209 -19.22 -14.70 -13.90
C MET A 209 -19.89 -16.08 -14.09
N PRO A 210 -19.59 -17.12 -13.26
CA PRO A 210 -20.29 -18.41 -13.36
C PRO A 210 -21.81 -18.29 -13.23
N ASP A 211 -22.31 -17.57 -12.23
CA ASP A 211 -23.74 -17.42 -12.00
C ASP A 211 -24.41 -16.63 -13.14
N ALA A 212 -23.73 -15.62 -13.68
CA ALA A 212 -24.20 -14.85 -14.81
C ALA A 212 -24.30 -15.69 -16.09
N ALA A 213 -23.29 -16.53 -16.36
CA ALA A 213 -23.27 -17.43 -17.51
C ALA A 213 -24.37 -18.49 -17.41
N GLU A 214 -24.54 -19.12 -16.25
CA GLU A 214 -25.60 -20.11 -16.04
C GLU A 214 -27.00 -19.53 -16.23
N LYS A 215 -27.23 -18.31 -15.74
CA LYS A 215 -28.50 -17.63 -15.94
C LYS A 215 -28.74 -17.26 -17.40
N ALA A 216 -27.75 -16.74 -18.11
CA ALA A 216 -27.89 -16.25 -19.48
C ALA A 216 -27.98 -17.38 -20.51
N LEU A 217 -27.22 -18.46 -20.30
CA LEU A 217 -27.08 -19.60 -21.21
C LEU A 217 -27.97 -20.78 -20.80
N ALA A 218 -28.87 -20.58 -19.83
CA ALA A 218 -29.87 -21.57 -19.45
C ALA A 218 -30.59 -22.14 -20.68
N GLY A 219 -30.66 -23.46 -20.75
CA GLY A 219 -31.29 -24.20 -21.85
C GLY A 219 -30.45 -24.34 -23.12
N ASP A 220 -29.23 -23.81 -23.19
CA ASP A 220 -28.28 -24.16 -24.26
C ASP A 220 -27.72 -25.58 -24.00
N PRO A 221 -27.98 -26.58 -24.88
CA PRO A 221 -27.51 -27.95 -24.67
C PRO A 221 -26.00 -28.11 -24.83
N SER A 222 -25.30 -27.13 -25.42
CA SER A 222 -23.85 -27.14 -25.59
C SER A 222 -23.11 -26.51 -24.40
N PHE A 223 -23.83 -25.80 -23.53
CA PHE A 223 -23.24 -25.02 -22.45
C PHE A 223 -22.62 -25.91 -21.37
N GLY A 224 -21.37 -25.58 -21.01
CA GLY A 224 -20.69 -26.14 -19.85
C GLY A 224 -19.73 -25.14 -19.25
N VAL A 225 -19.44 -25.29 -17.95
CA VAL A 225 -18.50 -24.42 -17.22
C VAL A 225 -17.29 -25.23 -16.77
N LEU A 226 -16.11 -24.65 -16.96
CA LEU A 226 -14.85 -25.09 -16.35
C LEU A 226 -14.29 -23.96 -15.50
N GLU A 227 -14.24 -24.18 -14.19
CA GLU A 227 -13.72 -23.18 -13.26
C GLU A 227 -12.19 -23.25 -13.18
N VAL A 228 -11.54 -22.09 -13.14
CA VAL A 228 -10.10 -21.94 -12.96
C VAL A 228 -9.78 -20.83 -11.96
N SER A 229 -8.63 -20.92 -11.32
CA SER A 229 -8.21 -19.95 -10.30
C SER A 229 -7.48 -18.73 -10.87
N THR A 230 -7.00 -18.79 -12.12
CA THR A 230 -6.23 -17.69 -12.73
C THR A 230 -6.57 -17.47 -14.21
N PRO A 231 -6.53 -16.22 -14.69
CA PRO A 231 -6.73 -15.90 -16.11
C PRO A 231 -5.70 -16.55 -17.05
N GLN A 232 -4.46 -16.74 -16.58
CA GLN A 232 -3.39 -17.37 -17.35
C GLN A 232 -3.73 -18.84 -17.65
N THR A 233 -4.30 -19.55 -16.67
CA THR A 233 -4.81 -20.91 -16.86
C THR A 233 -5.96 -20.90 -17.86
N ALA A 234 -6.87 -19.93 -17.76
CA ALA A 234 -7.97 -19.79 -18.71
C ALA A 234 -7.47 -19.62 -20.15
N LEU A 235 -6.52 -18.72 -20.38
CA LEU A 235 -5.93 -18.47 -21.69
C LEU A 235 -5.22 -19.70 -22.27
N ALA A 236 -4.50 -20.48 -21.44
CA ALA A 236 -3.88 -21.72 -21.87
C ALA A 236 -4.92 -22.74 -22.35
N PHE A 237 -6.06 -22.83 -21.66
CA PHE A 237 -7.16 -23.72 -22.04
C PHE A 237 -7.90 -23.24 -23.29
N VAL A 238 -8.08 -21.93 -23.47
CA VAL A 238 -8.60 -21.34 -24.71
C VAL A 238 -7.66 -21.66 -25.87
N ALA A 239 -6.35 -21.46 -25.72
CA ALA A 239 -5.37 -21.77 -26.75
C ALA A 239 -5.38 -23.26 -27.15
N ALA A 240 -5.66 -24.16 -26.20
CA ALA A 240 -5.81 -25.59 -26.43
C ALA A 240 -7.17 -25.99 -27.05
N GLY A 241 -8.08 -25.03 -27.31
CA GLY A 241 -9.39 -25.30 -27.91
C GLY A 241 -10.42 -25.86 -26.93
N LEU A 242 -10.19 -25.78 -25.61
CA LEU A 242 -11.08 -26.37 -24.61
C LEU A 242 -12.37 -25.57 -24.38
N GLY A 243 -12.41 -24.31 -24.78
CA GLY A 243 -13.55 -23.41 -24.57
C GLY A 243 -13.20 -21.95 -24.85
N VAL A 244 -14.03 -21.04 -24.34
CA VAL A 244 -13.87 -19.58 -24.40
C VAL A 244 -13.77 -19.00 -22.99
N ALA A 245 -13.10 -17.86 -22.81
CA ALA A 245 -12.90 -17.26 -21.48
C ALA A 245 -13.08 -15.74 -21.49
N PRO A 246 -13.75 -15.15 -20.49
CA PRO A 246 -13.69 -13.71 -20.25
C PRO A 246 -12.30 -13.33 -19.74
N VAL A 247 -11.69 -12.35 -20.37
CA VAL A 247 -10.36 -11.83 -20.01
C VAL A 247 -10.33 -10.32 -20.23
N THR A 248 -9.24 -9.68 -19.82
CA THR A 248 -8.94 -8.30 -20.25
C THR A 248 -7.95 -8.33 -21.40
N GLU A 249 -7.93 -7.28 -22.22
CA GLU A 249 -6.98 -7.15 -23.32
C GLU A 249 -5.53 -7.16 -22.83
N ARG A 250 -5.26 -6.56 -21.66
CA ARG A 250 -3.90 -6.51 -21.09
C ARG A 250 -3.40 -7.87 -20.62
N ILE A 251 -4.29 -8.69 -20.06
CA ILE A 251 -3.96 -10.06 -19.63
C ILE A 251 -3.74 -10.97 -20.84
N ALA A 252 -4.60 -10.88 -21.86
CA ALA A 252 -4.46 -11.67 -23.07
C ALA A 252 -3.20 -11.29 -23.87
N GLY A 253 -2.86 -10.00 -23.89
CA GLY A 253 -1.75 -9.48 -24.67
C GLY A 253 -1.85 -9.85 -26.15
N ARG A 254 -0.69 -9.88 -26.83
CA ARG A 254 -0.61 -10.40 -28.20
C ARG A 254 -0.44 -11.92 -28.14
N SER A 255 -1.37 -12.65 -28.75
CA SER A 255 -1.33 -14.12 -28.82
C SER A 255 -1.50 -14.62 -30.25
N ASP A 256 -0.69 -15.61 -30.63
CA ASP A 256 -0.84 -16.31 -31.90
C ASP A 256 -1.92 -17.39 -31.89
N SER A 257 -2.39 -17.79 -30.70
CA SER A 257 -3.31 -18.92 -30.51
C SER A 257 -4.72 -18.48 -30.10
N VAL A 258 -4.85 -17.26 -29.59
CA VAL A 258 -6.11 -16.71 -29.05
C VAL A 258 -6.47 -15.43 -29.82
N ALA A 259 -7.74 -15.27 -30.13
CA ALA A 259 -8.31 -14.02 -30.62
C ALA A 259 -9.22 -13.41 -29.54
N LEU A 260 -9.34 -12.07 -29.55
CA LEU A 260 -10.23 -11.33 -28.67
C LEU A 260 -11.43 -10.84 -29.47
N LEU A 261 -12.62 -11.19 -28.99
CA LEU A 261 -13.90 -10.73 -29.51
C LEU A 261 -14.62 -9.86 -28.47
N ASP A 262 -15.64 -9.13 -28.91
CA ASP A 262 -16.54 -8.45 -27.98
C ASP A 262 -17.37 -9.48 -27.19
N PRO A 263 -17.54 -9.27 -25.88
CA PRO A 263 -18.30 -10.19 -25.05
C PRO A 263 -19.81 -10.08 -25.33
N PRO A 264 -20.60 -11.11 -25.02
CA PRO A 264 -22.05 -11.02 -25.07
C PRO A 264 -22.58 -10.01 -24.02
N SER A 265 -23.75 -9.43 -24.29
CA SER A 265 -24.30 -8.32 -23.48
C SER A 265 -24.58 -8.63 -22.00
N TRP A 266 -24.75 -9.91 -21.66
CA TRP A 266 -24.93 -10.35 -20.27
C TRP A 266 -23.63 -10.38 -19.45
N LEU A 267 -22.48 -10.18 -20.10
CA LEU A 267 -21.16 -10.13 -19.50
C LEU A 267 -20.63 -8.68 -19.54
N PRO A 268 -21.11 -7.80 -18.64
CA PRO A 268 -20.71 -6.40 -18.62
C PRO A 268 -19.26 -6.23 -18.18
N PRO A 269 -18.68 -5.02 -18.35
CA PRO A 269 -17.41 -4.65 -17.72
C PRO A 269 -17.40 -4.95 -16.22
N MET A 270 -16.23 -5.31 -15.71
CA MET A 270 -16.02 -5.41 -14.26
C MET A 270 -15.82 -4.01 -13.69
N GLN A 271 -15.98 -3.87 -12.37
CA GLN A 271 -15.67 -2.62 -11.69
C GLN A 271 -14.61 -2.88 -10.64
N ALA A 272 -13.44 -2.25 -10.79
CA ALA A 272 -12.40 -2.27 -9.76
C ALA A 272 -12.86 -1.39 -8.59
N THR A 273 -12.96 -1.97 -7.41
CA THR A 273 -13.38 -1.27 -6.20
C THR A 273 -12.32 -1.44 -5.11
N LEU A 274 -11.91 -0.32 -4.53
CA LEU A 274 -11.05 -0.29 -3.35
C LEU A 274 -11.90 -0.43 -2.09
N LEU A 275 -11.40 -1.17 -1.10
CA LEU A 275 -12.07 -1.51 0.15
C LEU A 275 -11.13 -1.27 1.32
N TRP A 276 -11.66 -0.89 2.48
CA TRP A 276 -10.96 -0.91 3.76
C TRP A 276 -11.97 -1.09 4.89
N LYS A 277 -11.49 -1.42 6.09
CA LYS A 277 -12.36 -1.69 7.23
C LYS A 277 -13.17 -0.44 7.58
N ARG A 278 -14.48 -0.61 7.74
CA ARG A 278 -15.40 0.49 8.07
C ARG A 278 -15.00 1.14 9.38
N GLY A 279 -14.94 2.48 9.36
CA GLY A 279 -14.62 3.28 10.53
C GLY A 279 -13.16 3.15 11.01
N ALA A 280 -12.30 2.44 10.26
CA ALA A 280 -10.87 2.44 10.53
C ALA A 280 -10.26 3.81 10.21
N GLU A 281 -9.21 4.17 10.96
CA GLU A 281 -8.44 5.37 10.66
C GLU A 281 -7.73 5.19 9.30
N VAL A 282 -7.98 6.11 8.37
CA VAL A 282 -7.26 6.15 7.10
C VAL A 282 -5.90 6.79 7.33
N THR A 283 -4.88 5.94 7.47
CA THR A 283 -3.49 6.35 7.71
C THR A 283 -2.93 7.22 6.58
N PRO A 284 -1.86 7.99 6.82
CA PRO A 284 -1.21 8.76 5.76
C PRO A 284 -0.79 7.93 4.54
N LEU A 285 -0.30 6.70 4.75
CA LEU A 285 0.05 5.77 3.66
C LEU A 285 -1.19 5.32 2.88
N MET A 286 -2.29 4.97 3.56
CA MET A 286 -3.55 4.64 2.89
C MET A 286 -4.07 5.83 2.06
N ARG A 287 -3.99 7.07 2.56
CA ARG A 287 -4.40 8.25 1.79
C ARG A 287 -3.57 8.43 0.53
N ARG A 288 -2.25 8.26 0.63
CA ARG A 288 -1.36 8.31 -0.55
C ARG A 288 -1.69 7.20 -1.54
N TRP A 289 -1.94 5.98 -1.08
CA TRP A 289 -2.36 4.88 -1.93
C TRP A 289 -3.69 5.17 -2.66
N ILE A 290 -4.69 5.69 -1.94
CA ILE A 290 -5.97 6.12 -2.51
C ILE A 290 -5.75 7.20 -3.58
N GLU A 291 -4.86 8.16 -3.32
CA GLU A 291 -4.55 9.23 -4.26
C GLU A 291 -3.82 8.72 -5.51
N ALA A 292 -2.81 7.87 -5.36
CA ALA A 292 -2.14 7.22 -6.49
C ALA A 292 -3.14 6.40 -7.33
N THR A 293 -4.06 5.68 -6.66
CA THR A 293 -5.14 4.95 -7.32
C THR A 293 -6.03 5.88 -8.16
N ARG A 294 -6.37 7.04 -7.62
CA ARG A 294 -7.18 8.06 -8.30
C ARG A 294 -6.45 8.64 -9.51
N THR A 295 -5.19 9.02 -9.34
CA THR A 295 -4.36 9.57 -10.43
C THR A 295 -4.27 8.59 -11.60
N ILE A 296 -3.95 7.32 -11.33
CA ILE A 296 -3.87 6.30 -12.39
C ILE A 296 -5.24 6.07 -13.06
N ALA A 297 -6.32 6.00 -12.28
CA ALA A 297 -7.66 5.83 -12.83
C ALA A 297 -8.10 7.00 -13.73
N GLU A 298 -7.77 8.24 -13.36
CA GLU A 298 -8.04 9.43 -14.17
C GLU A 298 -7.26 9.40 -15.49
N HIS A 299 -5.97 9.05 -15.47
CA HIS A 299 -5.17 8.87 -16.69
C HIS A 299 -5.74 7.77 -17.59
N ARG A 300 -6.20 6.66 -17.02
CA ARG A 300 -6.81 5.55 -17.78
C ARG A 300 -8.10 5.97 -18.47
N ARG A 301 -8.97 6.74 -17.79
CA ARG A 301 -10.21 7.26 -18.39
C ARG A 301 -9.93 8.27 -19.51
N ALA A 302 -8.85 9.03 -19.42
CA ALA A 302 -8.48 10.01 -20.45
C ALA A 302 -7.94 9.37 -21.74
N ILE A 303 -7.39 8.16 -21.66
CA ILE A 303 -6.79 7.42 -22.78
C ILE A 303 -7.77 6.37 -23.35
N ALA A 304 -8.87 6.08 -22.64
CA ALA A 304 -9.91 5.19 -23.13
C ALA A 304 -10.55 5.78 -24.40
N PRO A 305 -10.60 5.00 -25.51
CA PRO A 305 -11.11 5.46 -26.81
C PRO A 305 -12.62 5.71 -26.81
#